data_AF-F7PJE8-F1
#
_entry.id   AF-F7PJE8-F1
#
_cell.length_a   1.000
_cell.length_b   1.000
_cell.length_c   1.000
_cell.angle_alpha   90.00
_cell.angle_beta   90.00
_cell.angle_gamma   90.00
#
_symmetry.space_group_name_H-M   'P 1'
#
loop_
_entity.id
_entity.type
_entity.pdbx_description
1 polymer ?
#
loop_
_entity_poly.entity_id
_entity_poly.type
_entity_poly.pdbx_seq_one_letter_code
_entity_poly.pdbx_strand_id
1 'polypeptide(L)' 'MTEGVTVTYRPADDANRRVRFEPLARPAHSDEWYRRVTERYVDGGWRKEGSEPVRQVEIEAGDGESVATVFSGP' A
#
# COMPACT_ATOMS: atom_id res chain seq x y z
N MET A 1 -12.43 15.66 4.36
CA MET A 1 -11.22 14.83 4.32
C MET A 1 -11.42 13.87 3.17
N THR A 2 -10.55 13.87 2.16
CA THR A 2 -10.62 12.87 1.09
C THR A 2 -10.30 11.53 1.74
N GLU A 3 -11.20 10.55 1.63
CA GLU A 3 -10.93 9.19 2.09
C GLU A 3 -9.78 8.64 1.25
N GLY A 4 -8.63 8.43 1.90
CA GLY A 4 -7.47 7.89 1.22
C GLY A 4 -7.68 6.43 0.85
N VAL A 5 -7.19 6.02 -0.32
CA VAL A 5 -7.32 4.63 -0.79
C VAL A 5 -6.12 3.82 -0.29
N THR A 6 -6.36 2.57 0.11
CA THR A 6 -5.28 1.60 0.34
C THR A 6 -4.93 0.88 -0.94
N VAL A 7 -3.68 0.98 -1.39
CA VAL A 7 -3.18 0.28 -2.59
C VAL A 7 -2.33 -0.89 -2.15
N THR A 8 -2.61 -2.10 -2.67
CA THR A 8 -1.79 -3.28 -2.38
C THR A 8 -1.13 -3.81 -3.65
N TYR A 9 0.19 -3.94 -3.60
CA TYR A 9 0.99 -4.58 -4.63
C TYR A 9 1.52 -5.92 -4.12
N ARG A 10 1.39 -6.97 -4.94
CA ARG A 10 1.98 -8.29 -4.70
C ARG A 10 2.97 -8.58 -5.83
N PRO A 11 4.27 -8.70 -5.55
CA PRO A 11 5.25 -9.07 -6.56
C PRO A 11 4.94 -10.46 -7.12
N ALA A 12 5.03 -10.62 -8.44
CA ALA A 12 4.86 -11.93 -9.08
C ALA A 12 5.91 -12.95 -8.58
N ASP A 13 7.14 -12.48 -8.35
CA ASP A 13 8.26 -13.31 -7.92
C ASP A 13 8.26 -13.66 -6.42
N ASP A 14 7.39 -13.05 -5.62
CA ASP A 14 7.28 -13.33 -4.18
C ASP A 14 5.84 -13.14 -3.69
N ALA A 15 5.02 -14.17 -3.90
CA ALA A 15 3.62 -14.21 -3.48
C ALA A 15 3.43 -14.11 -1.95
N ASN A 16 4.48 -14.39 -1.17
CA ASN A 16 4.47 -14.24 0.28
C ASN A 16 4.87 -12.84 0.72
N ARG A 17 5.17 -11.92 -0.19
CA ARG A 17 5.45 -10.52 0.12
C ARG A 17 4.37 -9.64 -0.48
N ARG A 18 4.01 -8.59 0.24
CA ARG A 18 3.17 -7.53 -0.31
C ARG A 18 3.60 -6.17 0.21
N VAL A 19 3.26 -5.15 -0.57
CA VAL A 19 3.43 -3.75 -0.20
C VAL A 19 2.06 -3.11 -0.15
N ARG A 20 1.73 -2.41 0.93
CA ARG A 20 0.51 -1.62 1.07
C ARG A 20 0.86 -0.15 1.20
N PHE A 21 0.12 0.72 0.52
CA PHE A 21 0.16 2.15 0.74
C PHE A 21 -1.10 2.54 1.49
N GLU A 22 -0.96 3.06 2.69
CA GLU A 22 -2.09 3.45 3.55
C GLU A 22 -2.05 4.97 3.75
N PRO A 23 -3.20 5.67 3.73
CA PRO A 23 -3.23 7.09 4.00
C PRO A 23 -2.81 7.40 5.45
N LEU A 24 -2.12 8.53 5.62
CA LEU A 24 -1.75 9.05 6.92
C LEU A 24 -2.87 9.96 7.45
N ALA A 25 -3.30 9.73 8.69
CA ALA A 25 -4.30 10.59 9.35
C ALA A 25 -3.79 12.02 9.59
N ARG A 26 -2.48 12.17 9.77
CA ARG A 26 -1.80 13.46 9.89
C ARG A 26 -0.39 13.36 9.27
N PRO A 27 -0.16 13.96 8.10
CA PRO A 27 1.16 13.93 7.46
C PRO A 27 2.12 14.88 8.18
N ALA A 28 3.41 14.54 8.21
CA ALA A 28 4.45 15.41 8.78
C ALA A 28 4.86 16.53 7.82
N HIS A 29 4.74 16.28 6.52
CA HIS A 29 4.99 17.23 5.44
C HIS A 29 3.80 17.29 4.47
N SER A 30 3.65 18.41 3.75
CA SER A 30 2.51 18.64 2.84
C SER A 30 2.44 17.64 1.68
N ASP A 31 3.53 16.96 1.40
CA ASP A 31 3.66 15.94 0.37
C ASP A 31 3.65 14.52 0.96
N GLU A 32 3.64 14.27 2.28
CA GLU A 32 3.73 12.92 2.86
C GLU A 32 2.37 12.35 3.29
N TRP A 33 1.47 12.09 2.34
CA TRP A 33 0.10 11.66 2.66
C TRP A 33 -0.10 10.15 2.84
N TYR A 34 0.93 9.35 2.56
CA TYR A 34 0.83 7.91 2.62
C TYR A 34 1.99 7.31 3.40
N ARG A 35 1.78 6.11 3.94
CA ARG A 35 2.86 5.25 4.41
C ARG A 35 2.92 4.00 3.55
N ARG A 36 4.14 3.61 3.17
CA ARG A 36 4.42 2.30 2.61
C ARG A 36 4.56 1.31 3.76
N VAL A 37 3.88 0.18 3.67
CA VAL A 37 3.93 -0.92 4.63
C VAL A 37 4.38 -2.16 3.88
N THR A 38 5.52 -2.73 4.27
CA THR A 38 5.99 -4.01 3.72
C THR A 38 5.58 -5.13 4.65
N GLU A 39 4.97 -6.18 4.11
CA GLU A 39 4.52 -7.34 4.88
C GLU A 39 4.95 -8.65 4.23
N ARG A 40 5.16 -9.66 5.07
CA ARG A 40 5.40 -11.04 4.67
C ARG A 40 4.36 -11.98 5.25
N TYR A 41 3.93 -12.97 4.49
CA TYR A 41 3.04 -14.01 4.94
C TYR A 41 3.83 -15.08 5.70
N VAL A 42 3.58 -15.20 7.00
CA VAL A 42 4.25 -16.12 7.92
C VAL A 42 3.20 -16.72 8.85
N ASP A 43 3.23 -18.04 9.05
CA ASP A 43 2.35 -18.78 9.96
C ASP A 43 0.85 -18.49 9.75
N GLY A 44 0.42 -18.43 8.49
CA GLY A 44 -1.00 -18.20 8.16
C GLY A 44 -1.47 -16.75 8.27
N GLY A 45 -0.56 -15.78 8.42
CA GLY A 45 -0.92 -14.37 8.54
C GLY A 45 0.10 -13.41 7.95
N TRP A 46 -0.36 -12.22 7.58
CA TRP A 46 0.51 -11.13 7.14
C TRP A 46 1.17 -10.46 8.35
N ARG A 47 2.50 -10.39 8.34
CA ARG A 47 3.32 -9.76 9.36
C ARG A 47 4.05 -8.58 8.76
N LYS A 48 3.97 -7.42 9.43
CA LYS A 48 4.67 -6.20 9.03
C LYS A 48 6.17 -6.39 9.25
N GLU A 49 6.94 -6.17 8.19
CA GLU A 49 8.41 -6.13 8.20
C GLU A 49 8.94 -4.69 8.22
N GLY A 50 8.21 -3.75 7.62
CA GLY A 50 8.64 -2.36 7.52
C GLY A 50 7.48 -1.38 7.37
N SER A 51 7.71 -0.13 7.74
CA SER A 51 6.80 0.96 7.43
C SER A 51 7.52 2.30 7.41
N GLU A 52 7.36 3.04 6.32
CA GLU A 52 7.94 4.36 6.14
C GLU A 52 6.91 5.34 5.54
N PRO A 53 6.95 6.64 5.91
CA PRO A 53 6.20 7.65 5.17
C PRO A 53 6.74 7.75 3.74
N VAL A 54 5.84 8.00 2.80
CA VAL A 54 6.20 8.27 1.40
C VAL A 54 5.56 9.58 0.98
N ARG A 55 6.28 10.32 0.14
CA ARG A 55 5.83 11.60 -0.37
C ARG A 55 4.77 11.37 -1.43
N GLN A 56 5.18 10.93 -2.61
CA GLN A 56 4.28 10.66 -3.71
C GLN A 56 4.12 9.17 -3.94
N VAL A 57 2.89 8.74 -4.25
CA VAL A 57 2.60 7.38 -4.74
C VAL A 57 2.12 7.52 -6.17
N GLU A 58 2.86 6.92 -7.10
CA GLU A 58 2.48 6.77 -8.50
C GLU A 58 2.30 5.28 -8.79
N ILE A 59 1.26 4.93 -9.52
CA ILE A 59 0.92 3.54 -9.84
C ILE A 59 0.95 3.40 -11.36
N GLU A 60 1.88 2.58 -11.84
CA GLU A 60 1.96 2.16 -13.24
C GLU A 60 1.74 0.64 -13.30
N ALA A 61 0.75 0.20 -14.06
CA ALA A 61 0.50 -1.22 -14.30
C ALA A 61 1.17 -1.62 -15.61
N GLY A 62 2.19 -2.48 -15.54
CA GLY A 62 3.06 -2.84 -16.67
C GLY A 62 2.42 -3.76 -17.73
N ASP A 63 1.21 -4.27 -17.52
CA ASP A 63 0.55 -5.24 -18.40
C ASP A 63 -0.93 -4.91 -18.71
N GLY A 64 -1.43 -3.74 -18.33
CA GLY A 64 -2.81 -3.32 -18.62
C GLY A 64 -3.90 -4.08 -17.85
N GLU A 65 -3.55 -5.05 -17.00
CA GLU A 65 -4.51 -5.71 -16.13
C GLU A 65 -4.65 -4.93 -14.81
N SER A 66 -5.69 -4.11 -14.75
CA SER A 66 -6.10 -3.46 -13.50
C SER A 66 -6.74 -4.48 -12.55
N VAL A 67 -5.96 -5.01 -11.59
CA VAL A 67 -6.46 -5.83 -10.48
C VAL A 67 -6.90 -4.93 -9.32
N ALA A 68 -7.87 -4.05 -9.53
CA ALA A 68 -8.35 -3.18 -8.45
C ALA A 68 -9.35 -3.91 -7.53
N THR A 69 -9.07 -3.94 -6.23
CA THR A 69 -10.14 -3.99 -5.23
C THR A 69 -10.08 -2.70 -4.43
N VAL A 70 -11.02 -1.80 -4.72
CA VAL A 70 -11.20 -0.54 -4.00
C VAL A 70 -12.12 -0.82 -2.83
N PHE A 71 -11.64 -0.61 -1.61
CA PHE A 71 -12.48 -0.51 -0.42
C PHE A 71 -12.60 0.97 -0.06
N SER A 72 -13.73 1.59 -0.38
CA SER A 72 -14.18 2.81 0.27
C SER A 72 -15.04 2.41 1.47
N GLY A 73 -14.58 2.69 2.69
CA GLY A 73 -15.35 2.52 3.91
C GLY A 73 -16.06 3.82 4.30
N PRO A 74 -17.20 3.77 4.99
CA PRO A 74 -17.98 4.95 5.42
C PRO A 74 -17.31 5.78 6.51
#